data_AF-A0A9W4NAY3-F1
#
_entry.id   AF-A0A9W4NAY3-F1
#
_cell.length_a   1.000
_cell.length_b   1.000
_cell.length_c   1.000
_cell.angle_alpha   90.00
_cell.angle_beta   90.00
_cell.angle_gamma   90.00
#
_symmetry.space_group_name_H-M   'P 1'
#
loop_
_entity.id
_entity.type
_entity.pdbx_description
1 polymer ?
#
loop_
_entity_poly.entity_id
_entity_poly.type
_entity_poly.pdbx_seq_one_letter_code
_entity_poly.pdbx_strand_id
1 'polypeptide(L)'
;MFYQNGTMMREFDTSAQGVKWVNVFLDKRDGRLDDLAIMCTIVTCIRTRVVSITDHAMHLDMPLCVSIRVPGDHHNRESILAAAELSAESLRSHVAAGSVWIDRALLFQR
;
A
#
# COMPACT_ATOMS: atom_id res chain seq x y z
N MET A 1 -3.17 -5.75 -5.43
CA MET A 1 -3.20 -4.30 -5.72
C MET A 1 -2.21 -3.77 -6.77
N PHE A 2 -0.99 -4.29 -6.86
CA PHE A 2 0.05 -3.77 -7.76
C PHE A 2 0.31 -4.74 -8.92
N TYR A 3 0.69 -4.22 -10.07
CA TYR A 3 1.16 -5.00 -11.21
C TYR A 3 2.66 -4.82 -11.41
N GLN A 4 3.38 -5.91 -11.65
CA GLN A 4 4.77 -5.90 -12.11
C GLN A 4 4.83 -6.67 -13.42
N ASN A 5 5.34 -6.06 -14.49
CA ASN A 5 5.39 -6.64 -15.84
C ASN A 5 4.04 -7.25 -16.30
N GLY A 6 2.92 -6.56 -16.05
CA GLY A 6 1.57 -7.02 -16.40
C GLY A 6 1.02 -8.16 -15.54
N THR A 7 1.78 -8.65 -14.55
CA THR A 7 1.32 -9.67 -13.61
C THR A 7 0.98 -9.04 -12.27
N MET A 8 -0.20 -9.34 -11.72
CA MET A 8 -0.55 -8.88 -10.38
C MET A 8 0.44 -9.47 -9.38
N MET A 9 1.12 -8.60 -8.63
CA MET A 9 1.98 -9.01 -7.53
C MET A 9 1.13 -9.77 -6.52
N ARG A 10 1.35 -11.09 -6.43
CA ARG A 10 0.60 -11.93 -5.50
C ARG A 10 0.88 -11.48 -4.08
N GLU A 11 -0.18 -11.13 -3.38
CA GLU A 11 -0.19 -10.97 -1.93
C GLU A 11 -0.11 -12.39 -1.34
N PHE A 12 1.11 -12.91 -1.16
CA PHE A 12 1.33 -14.27 -0.67
C PHE A 12 0.63 -14.51 0.68
N ASP A 13 -0.13 -15.61 0.73
CA ASP A 13 -0.88 -16.22 1.84
C ASP A 13 -0.97 -15.46 3.18
N THR A 14 -2.23 -15.26 3.58
CA THR A 14 -2.75 -14.71 4.83
C THR A 14 -2.49 -15.60 6.06
N SER A 15 -1.73 -16.69 5.94
CA SER A 15 -1.51 -17.66 7.03
C SER A 15 -0.33 -17.35 7.94
N ALA A 16 0.39 -16.25 7.72
CA ALA A 16 1.50 -15.87 8.59
C ALA A 16 0.99 -15.09 9.81
N GLN A 17 0.94 -15.78 10.96
CA GLN A 17 0.81 -15.14 12.28
C GLN A 17 1.76 -13.94 12.36
N GLY A 18 1.26 -12.78 12.76
CA GLY A 18 2.05 -11.55 12.93
C GLY A 18 2.02 -10.57 11.76
N VAL A 19 1.42 -10.89 10.60
CA VAL A 19 1.29 -9.90 9.51
C VAL A 19 0.36 -8.75 9.94
N LYS A 20 0.83 -7.52 9.75
CA LYS A 20 0.02 -6.31 9.85
C LYS A 20 -0.13 -5.66 8.49
N TRP A 21 -1.21 -4.91 8.32
CA TRP A 21 -1.49 -4.14 7.13
C TRP A 21 -1.61 -2.67 7.49
N VAL A 22 -0.84 -1.82 6.81
CA VAL A 22 -0.94 -0.36 6.92
C VAL A 22 -1.77 0.15 5.76
N ASN A 23 -2.93 0.70 6.07
CA ASN A 23 -3.94 1.12 5.10
C ASN A 23 -3.94 2.64 4.99
N VAL A 24 -3.77 3.13 3.77
CA VAL A 24 -3.88 4.53 3.39
C VAL A 24 -5.17 4.71 2.61
N PHE A 25 -5.99 5.68 3.00
CA PHE A 25 -7.19 6.05 2.28
C PHE A 25 -6.94 7.31 1.45
N LEU A 26 -7.26 7.22 0.18
CA LEU A 26 -7.12 8.29 -0.81
C LEU A 26 -8.46 9.02 -1.01
N ASP A 27 -8.38 10.23 -1.53
CA ASP A 27 -9.55 10.96 -2.02
C ASP A 27 -9.87 10.53 -3.46
N LYS A 28 -11.15 10.63 -3.87
CA LYS A 28 -11.55 10.46 -5.28
C LYS A 28 -10.77 11.38 -6.22
N ARG A 29 -10.36 12.56 -5.75
CA ARG A 29 -9.57 13.54 -6.51
C ARG A 29 -8.17 13.02 -6.84
N ASP A 30 -7.61 12.14 -6.02
CA ASP A 30 -6.31 11.51 -6.26
C ASP A 30 -6.34 10.59 -7.49
N GLY A 31 -7.53 10.21 -7.96
CA GLY A 31 -7.71 9.48 -9.22
C GLY A 31 -7.25 10.22 -10.47
N ARG A 32 -6.91 11.51 -10.37
CA ARG A 32 -6.29 12.31 -11.45
C ARG A 32 -4.76 12.30 -11.42
N LEU A 33 -4.16 11.89 -10.31
CA LEU A 33 -2.71 11.82 -10.14
C LEU A 33 -2.15 10.62 -10.89
N ASP A 34 -0.92 10.71 -11.42
CA ASP A 34 -0.21 9.53 -11.91
C ASP A 34 0.17 8.58 -10.76
N ASP A 35 0.61 7.37 -11.10
CA ASP A 35 0.93 6.33 -10.10
C ASP A 35 2.08 6.74 -9.17
N LEU A 36 3.04 7.51 -9.67
CA LEU A 36 4.17 8.00 -8.87
C LEU A 36 3.70 9.02 -7.83
N ALA A 37 2.84 9.96 -8.23
CA ALA A 37 2.23 10.94 -7.35
C ALA A 37 1.33 10.26 -6.29
N ILE A 38 0.57 9.23 -6.66
CA ILE A 38 -0.19 8.41 -5.69
C ILE A 38 0.76 7.75 -4.68
N MET A 39 1.87 7.15 -5.12
CA MET A 39 2.84 6.55 -4.21
C MET A 39 3.51 7.58 -3.29
N CYS A 40 3.81 8.79 -3.78
CA CYS A 40 4.29 9.90 -2.95
C CYS A 40 3.27 10.28 -1.86
N THR A 41 1.98 10.32 -2.18
CA THR A 41 0.90 10.53 -1.20
C THR A 41 0.89 9.42 -0.16
N ILE A 42 0.97 8.15 -0.58
CA ILE A 42 0.99 6.99 0.33
C ILE A 42 2.15 7.06 1.32
N VAL A 43 3.38 7.31 0.83
CA VAL A 43 4.57 7.47 1.66
C VAL A 43 4.38 8.62 2.67
N THR A 44 3.82 9.74 2.21
CA THR A 44 3.55 10.90 3.06
C THR A 44 2.56 10.55 4.17
N CYS A 45 1.44 9.90 3.84
CA CYS A 45 0.45 9.46 4.82
C CYS A 45 1.04 8.53 5.88
N ILE A 46 1.91 7.59 5.49
CA ILE A 46 2.61 6.69 6.42
C ILE A 46 3.52 7.51 7.36
N ARG A 47 4.37 8.39 6.80
CA ARG A 47 5.28 9.26 7.57
C ARG A 47 4.54 10.16 8.55
N THR A 48 3.40 10.72 8.14
CA THR A 48 2.56 11.59 8.98
C THR A 48 1.57 10.82 9.84
N ARG A 49 1.65 9.48 9.89
CA ARG A 49 0.79 8.58 10.68
C ARG A 49 -0.70 8.65 10.34
N VAL A 50 -1.07 9.16 9.17
CA VAL A 50 -2.45 9.23 8.65
C VAL A 50 -2.80 7.90 8.00
N VAL A 51 -2.88 6.85 8.83
CA VAL A 51 -3.07 5.45 8.41
C VAL A 51 -3.86 4.64 9.43
N SER A 52 -4.53 3.60 8.95
CA SER A 52 -5.12 2.54 9.79
C SER A 52 -4.22 1.29 9.79
N ILE A 53 -4.07 0.62 10.93
CA ILE A 53 -3.31 -0.63 11.05
C ILE A 53 -4.26 -1.75 11.40
N THR A 54 -4.29 -2.81 10.59
CA THR A 54 -5.22 -3.93 10.71
C THR A 54 -4.54 -5.28 10.49
N ASP A 55 -5.23 -6.37 10.82
CA ASP A 55 -4.76 -7.74 10.58
C ASP A 55 -5.12 -8.27 9.19
N HIS A 56 -5.90 -7.52 8.41
CA HIS A 56 -6.27 -7.83 7.02
C HIS A 56 -6.13 -6.60 6.12
N ALA A 57 -6.00 -6.81 4.81
CA ALA A 57 -5.89 -5.74 3.82
C ALA A 57 -7.26 -5.08 3.57
N MET A 58 -7.45 -3.83 4.01
CA MET A 58 -8.74 -3.14 3.87
C MET A 58 -9.11 -2.80 2.42
N HIS A 59 -8.16 -2.83 1.48
CA HIS A 59 -8.45 -2.59 0.07
C HIS A 59 -9.29 -3.68 -0.59
N LEU A 60 -9.44 -4.84 0.05
CA LEU A 60 -10.34 -5.89 -0.38
C LEU A 60 -11.80 -5.53 -0.08
N ASP A 61 -12.02 -4.69 0.93
CA ASP A 61 -13.34 -4.34 1.44
C ASP A 61 -13.77 -2.92 1.05
N MET A 62 -12.80 -2.01 0.83
CA MET A 62 -13.05 -0.57 0.68
C MET A 62 -12.37 0.00 -0.58
N PRO A 63 -13.10 0.77 -1.42
CA PRO A 63 -12.48 1.55 -2.49
C PRO A 63 -11.54 2.62 -1.91
N LEU A 64 -10.68 3.15 -2.78
CA LEU A 64 -9.73 4.23 -2.46
C LEU A 64 -8.78 3.88 -1.32
N CYS A 65 -8.59 2.59 -1.04
CA CYS A 65 -7.69 2.13 0.00
C CYS A 65 -6.47 1.47 -0.65
N VAL A 66 -5.28 1.79 -0.15
CA VAL A 66 -4.04 1.07 -0.44
C VAL A 66 -3.54 0.41 0.82
N SER A 67 -3.40 -0.92 0.80
CA SER A 67 -2.87 -1.68 1.95
C SER A 67 -1.43 -2.10 1.67
N ILE A 68 -0.52 -1.64 2.52
CA ILE A 68 0.88 -2.05 2.53
C ILE A 68 1.04 -3.20 3.53
N ARG A 69 1.49 -4.35 3.04
CA ARG A 69 1.76 -5.52 3.88
C ARG A 69 3.03 -5.30 4.70
N VAL A 70 2.96 -5.60 5.98
CA VAL A 70 4.09 -5.54 6.92
C VAL A 70 4.27 -6.94 7.53
N PRO A 71 5.24 -7.73 7.05
CA PRO A 71 5.51 -9.07 7.56
C PRO A 71 6.36 -9.03 8.83
N GLY A 72 6.12 -9.98 9.74
CA GLY A 72 6.91 -10.17 10.95
C GLY A 72 6.21 -9.72 12.22
N ASP A 73 6.70 -10.18 13.37
CA ASP A 73 6.14 -9.81 14.67
C ASP A 73 6.68 -8.44 15.11
N HIS A 74 5.85 -7.41 14.95
CA HIS A 74 6.19 -6.04 15.33
C HIS A 74 5.58 -5.70 16.70
N HIS A 75 6.44 -5.41 17.67
CA HIS A 75 6.03 -5.20 19.06
C HIS A 75 5.35 -3.85 19.36
N ASN A 76 5.39 -2.89 18.42
CA ASN A 76 4.75 -1.60 18.60
C ASN A 76 4.40 -0.92 17.26
N ARG A 77 3.55 0.12 17.34
CA ARG A 77 3.08 0.90 16.19
C ARG A 77 4.21 1.52 15.37
N GLU A 78 5.23 2.09 16.01
CA GLU A 78 6.32 2.79 15.31
C GLU A 78 7.17 1.81 14.47
N SER A 79 7.39 0.59 14.97
CA SER A 79 8.07 -0.47 14.22
C SER A 79 7.27 -0.89 12.98
N ILE A 80 5.93 -1.01 13.10
CA ILE A 80 5.04 -1.30 11.96
C ILE A 80 5.12 -0.18 10.91
N LEU A 81 5.05 1.07 11.34
CA LEU A 81 5.08 2.23 10.44
C LEU A 81 6.43 2.37 9.73
N ALA A 82 7.55 2.13 10.42
CA ALA A 82 8.87 2.17 9.82
C ALA A 82 9.03 1.09 8.73
N ALA A 83 8.54 -0.13 8.99
CA ALA A 83 8.57 -1.21 8.00
C ALA A 83 7.64 -0.94 6.81
N ALA A 84 6.46 -0.37 7.07
CA ALA A 84 5.54 0.06 6.02
C ALA A 84 6.12 1.18 5.15
N GLU A 85 6.82 2.15 5.75
CA GLU A 85 7.48 3.24 5.02
C GLU A 85 8.55 2.69 4.08
N LEU A 86 9.41 1.79 4.57
CA LEU A 86 10.43 1.14 3.73
C LEU A 86 9.80 0.38 2.56
N SER A 87 8.72 -0.35 2.82
CA SER A 87 7.99 -1.08 1.78
C SER A 87 7.34 -0.14 0.75
N ALA A 88 6.73 0.95 1.21
CA ALA A 88 6.11 1.95 0.35
C ALA A 88 7.15 2.73 -0.49
N GLU A 89 8.31 3.06 0.08
CA GLU A 89 9.42 3.70 -0.65
C GLU A 89 10.04 2.77 -1.70
N SER A 90 10.15 1.47 -1.39
CA SER A 90 10.57 0.45 -2.36
C SER A 90 9.59 0.39 -3.53
N LEU A 91 8.28 0.27 -3.25
CA LEU A 91 7.24 0.29 -4.28
C LEU A 91 7.25 1.59 -5.09
N ARG A 92 7.41 2.75 -4.44
CA ARG A 92 7.51 4.04 -5.12
C ARG A 92 8.71 4.09 -6.08
N SER A 93 9.85 3.53 -5.67
CA SER A 93 11.05 3.46 -6.51
C SER A 93 10.82 2.55 -7.73
N HIS A 94 10.11 1.42 -7.55
CA HIS A 94 9.72 0.55 -8.66
C HIS A 94 8.74 1.19 -9.63
N VAL A 95 7.79 1.98 -9.13
CA VAL A 95 6.87 2.80 -9.94
C VAL A 95 7.64 3.89 -10.70
N ALA A 96 8.57 4.59 -10.04
CA ALA A 96 9.42 5.60 -10.68
C ALA A 96 10.29 5.00 -11.81
N ALA A 97 10.72 3.75 -11.66
CA ALA A 97 11.44 3.02 -12.69
C ALA A 97 10.54 2.45 -13.81
N GLY A 98 9.22 2.62 -13.72
CA GLY A 98 8.26 2.05 -14.68
C GLY A 98 8.20 0.53 -14.66
N SER A 99 8.60 -0.10 -13.55
CA SER A 99 8.58 -1.56 -13.38
C SER A 99 7.32 -2.08 -12.67
N VAL A 100 6.65 -1.20 -11.93
CA VAL A 100 5.42 -1.48 -11.19
C VAL A 100 4.37 -0.42 -11.50
N TRP A 101 3.10 -0.82 -11.55
CA TRP A 101 1.94 0.07 -11.73
C TRP A 101 0.87 -0.25 -10.69
N ILE A 102 0.05 0.76 -10.39
CA ILE A 102 -1.10 0.60 -9.49
C ILE A 102 -2.28 0.05 -10.28
N ASP A 103 -2.99 -0.93 -9.74
CA ASP A 103 -4.30 -1.31 -10.28
C ASP A 103 -5.32 -0.21 -10.01
N ARG A 104 -5.44 0.72 -10.96
CA ARG A 104 -6.36 1.87 -10.84
C ARG A 104 -7.82 1.47 -10.94
N ALA A 105 -8.13 0.37 -11.63
CA ALA A 105 -9.50 -0.13 -11.74
C ALA A 105 -9.96 -0.66 -10.38
N LEU A 106 -9.12 -1.45 -9.71
CA LEU A 106 -9.36 -1.91 -8.34
C LEU A 106 -9.39 -0.74 -7.34
N LEU A 107 -8.39 0.14 -7.40
CA LEU A 107 -8.23 1.22 -6.42
C LEU A 107 -9.38 2.24 -6.47
N PHE A 108 -9.81 2.64 -7.66
CA PHE A 108 -10.86 3.65 -7.82
C PHE A 108 -12.24 3.07 -8.09
N GLN A 109 -12.38 1.73 -8.18
CA GLN A 109 -13.62 1.01 -8.49
C GLN A 109 -14.42 1.70 -9.60
N ARG A 110 -13.78 1.92 -10.74
CA ARG A 110 -14.39 2.52 -11.94
C ARG A 110 -14.88 1.45 -12.90
#